data_AF-A0AAJ5SI00-F1
#
_entry.id   AF-A0AAJ5SI00-F1
#
_cell.length_a   1.000
_cell.length_b   1.000
_cell.length_c   1.000
_cell.angle_alpha   90.00
_cell.angle_beta   90.00
_cell.angle_gamma   90.00
#
_symmetry.space_group_name_H-M   'P 1'
#
loop_
_entity.id
_entity.type
_entity.pdbx_description
1 polymer ?
#
loop_
_entity_poly.entity_id
_entity_poly.type
_entity_poly.pdbx_seq_one_letter_code
_entity_poly.pdbx_strand_id
1 'polypeptide(L)'
;MSQDYEIDTDVLRAMATKARRTVADLRSSEITEPGDAGHEWVVTAAAEFSAAWSKGLTARVTDTGDFAERLDTTARVFDEGTDAAKTEVDAMIWDQ
;
A
#
# COMPACT_ATOMS: atom_id res chain seq x y z
N MET A 1 -25.06 -4.04 -22.93
CA MET A 1 -23.61 -4.32 -22.85
C MET A 1 -23.26 -4.30 -21.38
N SER A 2 -23.24 -5.46 -20.73
CA SER A 2 -22.69 -5.59 -19.38
C SER A 2 -21.19 -5.35 -19.53
N GLN A 3 -20.66 -4.32 -18.87
CA GLN A 3 -19.21 -4.26 -18.70
C GLN A 3 -18.88 -5.42 -17.77
N ASP A 4 -18.33 -6.50 -18.31
CA ASP A 4 -17.69 -7.51 -17.49
C ASP A 4 -16.48 -6.82 -16.86
N TYR A 5 -16.68 -6.35 -15.63
CA TYR A 5 -15.59 -5.95 -14.74
C TYR A 5 -14.87 -7.23 -14.31
N GLU A 6 -14.17 -7.85 -15.25
CA GLU A 6 -13.19 -8.87 -14.92
C GLU A 6 -12.09 -8.15 -14.13
N ILE A 7 -12.12 -8.32 -12.80
CA ILE A 7 -11.14 -7.70 -11.92
C ILE A 7 -9.84 -8.46 -12.15
N ASP A 8 -8.89 -7.79 -12.78
CA ASP A 8 -7.54 -8.32 -12.96
C ASP A 8 -6.81 -8.34 -11.60
N THR A 9 -6.86 -9.49 -10.94
CA THR A 9 -6.24 -9.68 -9.62
C THR A 9 -4.71 -9.58 -9.69
N ASP A 10 -4.10 -9.80 -10.86
CA ASP A 10 -2.66 -9.59 -11.07
C ASP A 10 -2.30 -8.10 -11.06
N VAL A 11 -3.14 -7.24 -11.64
CA VAL A 11 -2.95 -5.78 -11.53
C VAL A 11 -3.00 -5.32 -10.07
N LEU A 12 -3.94 -5.84 -9.28
CA LEU A 12 -4.03 -5.52 -7.85
C LEU A 12 -2.75 -5.94 -7.09
N ARG A 13 -2.26 -7.17 -7.33
CA ARG A 13 -1.00 -7.66 -6.73
C ARG A 13 0.23 -6.85 -7.20
N ALA A 14 0.26 -6.45 -8.47
CA ALA A 14 1.33 -5.61 -9.01
C ALA A 14 1.33 -4.22 -8.37
N MET A 15 0.16 -3.62 -8.15
CA MET A 15 0.02 -2.35 -7.44
C MET A 15 0.45 -2.48 -5.97
N ALA A 16 0.06 -3.54 -5.27
CA ALA A 16 0.49 -3.80 -3.90
C ALA A 16 2.02 -3.93 -3.80
N THR A 17 2.62 -4.66 -4.73
CA THR A 17 4.08 -4.81 -4.85
C THR A 17 4.77 -3.47 -5.07
N LYS A 18 4.23 -2.63 -5.96
CA LYS A 18 4.77 -1.30 -6.25
C LYS A 18 4.69 -0.36 -5.04
N ALA A 19 3.58 -0.39 -4.31
CA ALA A 19 3.40 0.38 -3.09
C ALA A 19 4.47 0.02 -2.03
N ARG A 20 4.67 -1.28 -1.80
CA ARG A 20 5.70 -1.78 -0.86
C ARG A 20 7.12 -1.39 -1.28
N ARG A 21 7.45 -1.51 -2.57
CA ARG A 21 8.75 -1.07 -3.09
C ARG A 21 8.99 0.42 -2.87
N THR A 22 7.98 1.25 -3.14
CA THR A 22 8.07 2.69 -2.93
C THR A 22 8.38 3.04 -1.47
N VAL A 23 7.78 2.31 -0.51
CA VAL A 23 8.10 2.46 0.91
C VAL A 23 9.51 1.98 1.23
N ALA A 24 9.92 0.82 0.73
CA ALA A 24 11.26 0.28 0.95
C ALA A 24 12.38 1.21 0.40
N ASP A 25 12.11 1.87 -0.72
CA ASP A 25 13.06 2.78 -1.37
C ASP A 25 13.32 4.07 -0.58
N LEU A 26 12.44 4.46 0.36
CA LEU A 26 12.61 5.64 1.21
C LEU A 26 13.81 5.51 2.17
N ARG A 27 14.24 4.28 2.49
CA ARG A 27 15.33 3.91 3.44
C ARG A 27 15.11 4.38 4.90
N SER A 28 14.77 5.64 5.15
CA SER A 28 14.46 6.21 6.46
C SER A 28 13.28 7.19 6.35
N SER A 29 12.33 7.09 7.27
CA SER A 29 11.29 8.10 7.46
C SER A 29 11.72 9.25 8.38
N GLU A 30 12.88 9.12 9.04
CA GLU A 30 13.41 10.07 10.01
C GLU A 30 14.48 10.97 9.39
N ILE A 31 14.40 12.26 9.69
CA ILE A 31 15.45 13.24 9.39
C ILE A 31 16.28 13.47 10.65
N THR A 32 17.60 13.31 10.54
CA THR A 32 18.54 13.65 11.60
C THR A 32 18.59 15.16 11.82
N GLU A 33 18.42 15.59 13.07
CA GLU A 33 18.53 17.00 13.45
C GLU A 33 19.95 17.54 13.19
N PRO A 34 20.11 18.76 12.65
CA PRO A 34 21.41 19.37 12.49
C PRO A 34 22.01 19.73 13.85
N GLY A 35 23.18 19.16 14.16
CA GLY A 35 23.86 19.33 15.44
C GLY A 35 24.51 20.70 15.67
N ASP A 36 24.72 21.52 14.62
CA ASP A 36 25.30 22.86 14.76
C ASP A 36 24.93 23.75 13.57
N ALA A 37 23.86 24.55 13.71
CA ALA A 37 23.43 25.53 12.71
C ALA A 37 23.88 26.96 13.05
N GLY A 38 24.76 27.13 14.06
CA GLY A 38 25.34 28.41 14.47
C GLY A 38 24.40 29.40 15.19
N HIS A 39 23.09 29.36 14.92
CA HIS A 39 22.09 30.19 15.58
C HIS A 39 20.95 29.35 16.18
N GLU A 40 20.59 29.61 17.43
CA GLU A 40 19.54 28.91 18.18
C GLU A 40 18.21 28.86 17.43
N TRP A 41 17.77 29.96 16.83
CA TRP A 41 16.52 30.00 16.07
C TRP A 41 16.53 29.10 14.83
N VAL A 42 17.70 28.89 14.22
CA VAL A 42 17.86 27.97 13.07
C VAL A 42 17.80 26.52 13.55
N VAL A 43 18.43 26.20 14.68
CA VAL A 43 18.36 24.87 15.29
C VAL A 43 16.92 24.53 15.66
N THR A 44 16.19 25.45 16.31
CA THR A 44 14.78 25.25 16.65
C THR A 44 13.91 25.04 15.41
N ALA A 45 14.06 25.88 14.37
CA ALA A 45 13.32 25.71 13.12
C ALA A 45 13.63 24.38 12.43
N ALA A 46 14.89 23.93 12.47
CA ALA A 46 15.29 22.66 11.89
C ALA A 46 14.76 21.45 12.67
N ALA A 47 14.70 21.53 14.01
CA ALA A 47 14.09 20.51 14.85
C ALA A 47 12.58 20.40 14.60
N GLU A 48 11.86 21.53 14.55
CA GLU A 48 10.43 21.57 14.23
C GLU A 48 10.14 20.99 12.84
N PHE A 49 10.93 21.36 11.83
CA PHE A 49 10.82 20.80 10.49
C PHE A 49 11.06 19.29 10.49
N SER A 50 12.13 18.83 11.14
CA SER A 50 12.49 17.41 11.18
C SER A 50 11.41 16.58 11.86
N ALA A 51 10.84 17.06 12.96
CA ALA A 51 9.74 16.42 13.66
C ALA A 51 8.46 16.37 12.81
N ALA A 52 8.06 17.50 12.20
CA ALA A 52 6.86 17.57 11.36
C ALA A 52 6.99 16.69 10.11
N TRP A 53 8.17 16.70 9.46
CA TRP A 53 8.47 15.88 8.31
C TRP A 53 8.44 14.39 8.67
N SER A 54 9.14 13.99 9.73
CA SER A 54 9.23 12.58 10.12
C SER A 54 7.86 12.02 10.50
N LYS A 55 7.03 12.82 11.20
CA LYS A 55 5.63 12.46 11.50
C LYS A 55 4.80 12.29 10.23
N GLY A 56 4.87 13.25 9.31
CA GLY A 56 4.11 13.21 8.05
C GLY A 56 4.54 12.05 7.13
N LEU A 57 5.84 11.81 7.04
CA LEU A 57 6.40 10.72 6.23
C LEU A 57 6.05 9.36 6.82
N THR A 58 6.11 9.19 8.15
CA THR A 58 5.68 7.97 8.84
C THR A 58 4.20 7.68 8.58
N ALA A 59 3.33 8.69 8.68
CA ALA A 59 1.90 8.51 8.36
C ALA A 59 1.70 8.03 6.91
N ARG A 60 2.39 8.63 5.94
CA ARG A 60 2.29 8.20 4.53
C ARG A 60 2.84 6.79 4.29
N VAL A 61 3.91 6.41 4.99
CA VAL A 61 4.45 5.04 4.93
C VAL A 61 3.42 4.04 5.43
N THR A 62 2.78 4.31 6.57
CA THR A 62 1.68 3.48 7.10
C THR A 62 0.51 3.40 6.13
N ASP A 63 0.01 4.54 5.65
CA ASP A 63 -1.12 4.58 4.70
C ASP A 63 -0.83 3.78 3.42
N THR A 64 0.41 3.83 2.93
CA THR A 64 0.83 3.07 1.74
C THR A 64 0.91 1.58 2.02
N GLY A 65 1.32 1.18 3.23
CA GLY A 65 1.30 -0.20 3.70
C GLY A 65 -0.12 -0.76 3.77
N ASP A 66 -1.03 -0.03 4.43
CA ASP A 66 -2.45 -0.37 4.53
C ASP A 66 -3.12 -0.48 3.16
N PHE A 67 -2.76 0.43 2.24
CA PHE A 67 -3.24 0.38 0.86
C PHE A 67 -2.80 -0.91 0.14
N ALA A 68 -1.52 -1.31 0.28
CA ALA A 68 -1.03 -2.56 -0.30
C ALA A 68 -1.74 -3.80 0.28
N GLU A 69 -2.01 -3.82 1.58
CA GLU A 69 -2.76 -4.91 2.23
C GLU A 69 -4.20 -5.01 1.74
N ARG A 70 -4.88 -3.87 1.55
CA ARG A 70 -6.24 -3.83 0.99
C ARG A 70 -6.29 -4.33 -0.45
N LEU A 71 -5.28 -4.02 -1.27
CA LEU A 71 -5.17 -4.53 -2.63
C LEU A 71 -5.02 -6.06 -2.64
N ASP A 72 -4.14 -6.62 -1.83
CA ASP A 72 -3.96 -8.08 -1.73
C ASP A 72 -5.21 -8.78 -1.19
N THR A 73 -5.86 -8.18 -0.19
CA THR A 73 -7.13 -8.69 0.35
C THR A 73 -8.21 -8.72 -0.71
N THR A 74 -8.30 -7.66 -1.52
CA THR A 74 -9.28 -7.55 -2.59
C THR A 74 -9.00 -8.59 -3.67
N ALA A 75 -7.75 -8.73 -4.12
CA ALA A 75 -7.34 -9.76 -5.07
C ALA A 75 -7.76 -11.16 -4.62
N ARG A 76 -7.45 -11.51 -3.36
CA ARG A 76 -7.80 -12.81 -2.77
C ARG A 76 -9.32 -13.06 -2.76
N VAL A 77 -10.13 -12.07 -2.38
CA VAL A 77 -11.60 -12.22 -2.36
C VAL A 77 -12.15 -12.46 -3.76
N PHE A 78 -11.59 -11.83 -4.80
CA PHE A 78 -11.99 -12.07 -6.18
C PHE A 78 -11.58 -13.45 -6.69
N ASP A 79 -10.38 -13.93 -6.35
CA ASP A 79 -9.95 -15.29 -6.73
C ASP A 79 -10.86 -16.34 -6.07
N GLU A 80 -11.10 -16.21 -4.76
CA GLU A 80 -11.97 -17.11 -3.98
C GLU A 80 -13.40 -17.12 -4.56
N GLY A 81 -13.92 -15.95 -4.96
CA GLY A 81 -15.23 -15.84 -5.62
C GLY A 81 -15.27 -16.50 -7.00
N THR A 82 -14.19 -16.37 -7.79
CA THR A 82 -14.07 -16.98 -9.11
C THR A 82 -14.00 -18.51 -9.03
N ASP A 83 -13.23 -19.03 -8.08
CA ASP A 83 -13.10 -20.48 -7.82
C ASP A 83 -14.43 -21.08 -7.33
N ALA A 84 -15.15 -20.37 -6.46
CA ALA A 84 -16.48 -20.80 -6.00
C ALA A 84 -17.49 -20.87 -7.16
N ALA A 85 -17.56 -19.81 -7.98
CA ALA A 85 -18.44 -19.78 -9.14
C ALA A 85 -18.12 -20.90 -10.15
N LYS A 86 -16.83 -21.18 -10.40
CA LYS A 86 -16.41 -22.28 -11.26
C LYS A 86 -16.82 -23.65 -10.70
N THR A 87 -16.67 -23.85 -9.39
CA THR A 87 -17.07 -25.09 -8.72
C THR A 87 -18.58 -25.32 -8.82
N GLU A 88 -19.39 -24.28 -8.65
CA GLU A 88 -20.85 -24.36 -8.83
C GLU A 88 -21.23 -24.74 -10.27
N VAL A 89 -20.58 -24.13 -11.26
CA VAL A 89 -20.82 -24.45 -12.69
C VAL A 89 -20.39 -25.89 -13.02
N ASP A 90 -19.24 -26.34 -12.52
CA ASP A 90 -18.78 -27.71 -12.73
C ASP A 90 -19.77 -28.73 -12.11
N ALA A 91 -20.29 -28.46 -10.92
CA ALA A 91 -21.33 -29.30 -10.32
C ALA A 91 -22.60 -29.34 -11.20
N MET A 92 -23.05 -28.21 -11.75
CA MET A 92 -24.22 -28.18 -12.64
C MET A 92 -24.01 -28.96 -13.96
N ILE A 93 -22.78 -29.03 -14.47
CA ILE A 93 -22.44 -29.72 -15.73
C ILE A 93 -22.33 -31.24 -15.49
N TRP A 94 -21.79 -31.67 -14.36
CA TRP A 94 -21.42 -33.06 -14.11
C TRP A 94 -22.34 -33.84 -13.15
N ASP A 95 -23.19 -33.18 -12.33
CA ASP A 95 -24.21 -33.84 -11.49
C ASP A 95 -25.57 -34.03 -12.22
N GLN A 96 -25.59 -34.05 -13.56
CA GLN A 96 -26.73 -34.52 -14.37
C GLN A 96 -26.62 -35.99 -14.76
#